data_AF-A0A6I1HFV7-F1
#
_entry.id   AF-A0A6I1HFV7-F1
#
_cell.length_a   1.000
_cell.length_b   1.000
_cell.length_c   1.000
_cell.angle_alpha   90.00
_cell.angle_beta   90.00
_cell.angle_gamma   90.00
#
_symmetry.space_group_name_H-M   'P 1'
#
loop_
_entity.id
_entity.type
_entity.pdbx_description
1 polymer ?
#
loop_
_entity_poly.entity_id
_entity_poly.type
_entity_poly.pdbx_seq_one_letter_code
_entity_poly.pdbx_strand_id
1 'polypeptide(L)'
;MSASVSESGREISIEQAEEGMVLAQALSDASGAVLLAQGATLTAANLTALRRRNVERCHIVAQDEPDPAAQAHAEQERARRLERLAVLFRATPPDSAGAELLALLQRYRQGSGS
;
A
#
# COMPACT_ATOMS: atom_id res chain seq x y z
N MET A 1 3.27 -13.47 17.88
CA MET A 1 4.28 -13.25 16.82
C MET A 1 4.05 -11.87 16.27
N SER A 2 4.89 -10.93 16.69
CA SER A 2 4.76 -9.51 16.37
C SER A 2 4.99 -9.33 14.87
N ALA A 3 3.97 -8.85 14.15
CA ALA A 3 4.16 -8.36 12.81
C ALA A 3 5.08 -7.14 12.91
N SER A 4 6.34 -7.32 12.49
CA SER A 4 7.19 -6.21 12.11
C SER A 4 6.47 -5.51 10.95
N VAL A 5 5.67 -4.49 11.28
CA VAL A 5 5.30 -3.47 10.32
C VAL A 5 6.63 -2.83 9.97
N SER A 6 7.26 -3.35 8.93
CA SER A 6 8.46 -2.74 8.39
C SER A 6 8.03 -1.34 7.99
N GLU A 7 8.54 -0.34 8.71
CA GLU A 7 8.57 1.09 8.38
C GLU A 7 9.30 1.26 7.04
N SER A 8 8.74 0.66 5.99
CA SER A 8 9.35 0.48 4.68
C SER A 8 9.16 1.78 3.93
N GLY A 9 9.90 2.80 4.37
CA GLY A 9 10.00 4.04 3.63
C GLY A 9 10.65 3.78 2.30
N ARG A 10 10.07 4.31 1.22
CA ARG A 10 10.76 4.33 -0.07
C ARG A 10 11.72 5.52 -0.11
N GLU A 11 12.94 5.28 -0.55
CA GLU A 11 13.90 6.36 -0.83
C GLU A 11 13.47 7.06 -2.11
N ILE A 12 13.37 8.39 -2.06
CA ILE A 12 13.10 9.26 -3.21
C ILE A 12 14.12 10.39 -3.24
N SER A 13 14.34 10.96 -4.42
CA SER A 13 15.15 12.18 -4.54
C SER A 13 14.36 13.40 -4.04
N ILE A 14 15.03 14.45 -3.55
CA ILE A 14 14.37 15.67 -3.09
C ILE A 14 13.61 16.40 -4.21
N GLU A 15 13.95 16.13 -5.46
CA GLU A 15 13.27 16.61 -6.67
C GLU A 15 11.91 15.95 -6.86
N GLN A 16 11.75 14.70 -6.40
CA GLN A 16 10.50 13.95 -6.45
C GLN A 16 9.64 14.15 -5.19
N ALA A 17 10.20 14.78 -4.16
CA ALA A 17 9.51 15.03 -2.91
C ALA A 17 8.51 16.18 -3.05
N GLU A 18 7.26 15.92 -2.66
CA GLU A 18 6.15 16.87 -2.74
C GLU A 18 5.65 17.26 -1.34
N GLU A 19 4.98 18.41 -1.29
CA GLU A 19 4.33 18.88 -0.07
C GLU A 19 3.21 17.92 0.35
N GLY A 20 3.14 17.60 1.65
CA GLY A 20 2.20 16.65 2.21
C GLY A 20 2.75 15.23 2.39
N MET A 21 3.87 14.87 1.74
CA MET A 21 4.53 13.57 1.98
C MET A 21 5.08 13.50 3.41
N VAL A 22 5.05 12.31 4.02
CA VAL A 22 5.51 12.09 5.40
C VAL A 22 6.85 11.36 5.38
N LEU A 23 7.82 11.82 6.17
CA LEU A 23 9.10 11.15 6.31
C LEU A 23 8.97 9.82 7.06
N ALA A 24 9.49 8.74 6.47
CA ALA A 24 9.55 7.42 7.10
C ALA A 24 10.70 7.29 8.11
N GLN A 25 11.74 8.13 7.98
CA GLN A 25 12.88 8.17 8.90
C GLN A 25 13.33 9.61 9.14
N ALA A 26 14.05 9.83 10.24
CA ALA A 26 14.63 11.14 10.51
C ALA A 26 15.65 11.50 9.42
N LEU A 27 15.60 12.75 8.97
CA LEU A 27 16.50 13.28 7.96
C LEU A 27 17.59 14.08 8.65
N SER A 28 18.85 13.66 8.48
CA SER A 28 20.02 14.33 9.05
C SER A 28 20.88 14.96 7.96
N ASP A 29 21.61 16.02 8.31
CA ASP A 29 22.62 16.60 7.41
C ASP A 29 23.95 15.82 7.44
N ALA A 30 24.91 16.25 6.61
CA ALA A 30 26.25 15.64 6.52
C ALA A 30 27.04 15.69 7.84
N SER A 31 26.67 16.56 8.78
CA SER A 31 27.28 16.63 10.12
C SER A 31 26.58 15.74 11.16
N GLY A 32 25.48 15.07 10.77
CA GLY A 32 24.67 14.22 11.62
C GLY A 32 23.59 14.97 12.41
N ALA A 33 23.42 16.28 12.20
CA ALA A 33 22.37 17.04 12.84
C ALA A 33 21.01 16.73 12.21
N VAL A 34 20.02 16.40 13.04
CA VAL A 34 18.66 16.09 12.59
C VAL A 34 17.99 17.36 12.06
N LEU A 35 17.66 17.38 10.78
CA LEU A 35 16.94 18.45 10.10
C LEU A 35 15.44 18.33 10.29
N LEU A 36 14.93 17.11 10.13
CA LEU A 36 13.52 16.78 10.26
C LEU A 36 13.38 15.44 10.98
N ALA A 37 12.45 15.40 11.93
CA ALA A 37 12.14 14.17 12.65
C ALA A 37 11.40 13.16 11.74
N GLN A 38 11.51 11.88 12.10
CA GLN A 38 10.64 10.84 11.56
C GLN A 38 9.16 11.25 11.75
N GLY A 39 8.33 10.97 10.76
CA GLY A 39 6.90 11.32 10.79
C GLY A 39 6.61 12.79 10.48
N ALA A 40 7.62 13.62 10.22
CA ALA A 40 7.39 14.99 9.81
C ALA A 40 6.78 15.06 8.40
N THR A 41 5.74 15.86 8.26
CA THR A 41 5.16 16.21 6.95
C THR A 41 6.08 17.21 6.24
N LEU A 42 6.41 16.93 4.98
CA LEU A 42 7.14 17.84 4.11
C LEU A 42 6.24 19.01 3.76
N THR A 43 6.66 20.22 4.13
CA THR A 43 6.04 21.49 3.72
C THR A 43 6.86 22.15 2.61
N ALA A 44 6.28 23.12 1.89
CA ALA A 44 7.03 23.89 0.90
C ALA A 44 8.30 24.56 1.48
N ALA A 45 8.24 25.01 2.73
CA ALA A 45 9.38 25.58 3.45
C ALA A 45 10.48 24.53 3.71
N ASN A 46 10.08 23.33 4.15
CA ASN A 46 11.00 22.21 4.38
C ASN A 46 11.72 21.83 3.08
N LEU A 47 10.99 21.64 1.98
CA LEU A 47 11.57 21.28 0.67
C LEU A 47 12.58 22.33 0.18
N THR A 48 12.26 23.62 0.35
CA THR A 48 13.17 24.72 -0.02
C THR A 48 14.45 24.71 0.81
N ALA A 49 14.34 24.47 2.12
CA ALA A 49 15.49 24.40 3.00
C ALA A 49 16.39 23.19 2.69
N LEU A 50 15.79 22.04 2.37
CA LEU A 50 16.51 20.81 2.02
C LEU A 50 17.30 20.96 0.71
N ARG A 51 16.70 21.58 -0.32
CA ARG A 51 17.37 21.88 -1.59
C ARG A 51 18.58 22.80 -1.40
N ARG A 52 18.46 23.84 -0.57
CA ARG A 52 19.57 24.76 -0.27
C ARG A 52 20.74 24.09 0.45
N ARG A 53 20.48 23.00 1.18
CA ARG A 53 21.49 22.21 1.91
C ARG A 53 22.03 21.05 1.07
N ASN A 54 21.68 20.96 -0.22
CA ASN A 54 22.06 19.87 -1.12
C ASN A 54 21.72 18.47 -0.58
N VAL A 55 20.57 18.33 0.09
CA VAL A 55 20.07 17.01 0.48
C VAL A 55 19.55 16.32 -0.77
N GLU A 56 20.22 15.25 -1.21
CA GLU A 56 19.88 14.56 -2.46
C GLU A 56 18.66 13.63 -2.30
N ARG A 57 18.55 12.94 -1.17
CA ARG A 57 17.61 11.83 -0.98
C ARG A 57 16.95 11.89 0.40
N CYS A 58 15.70 11.46 0.47
CA CYS A 58 14.96 11.28 1.72
C CYS A 58 14.08 10.02 1.64
N HIS A 59 13.71 9.46 2.79
CA HIS A 59 12.79 8.32 2.84
C HIS A 59 11.41 8.82 3.25
N ILE A 60 10.42 8.56 2.40
CA ILE A 60 9.02 8.86 2.67
C ILE A 60 8.26 7.59 2.99
N VAL A 61 7.21 7.71 3.81
CA VAL A 61 6.23 6.64 4.00
C VAL A 61 5.67 6.31 2.63
N ALA A 62 5.81 5.05 2.21
CA ALA A 62 5.23 4.59 0.96
C ALA A 62 3.71 4.72 1.07
N GLN A 63 3.16 5.73 0.41
CA GLN A 63 1.76 5.68 -0.01
C GLN A 63 1.78 4.79 -1.25
N ASP A 64 1.38 3.54 -1.09
CA ASP A 64 1.14 2.63 -2.21
C ASP A 64 0.03 3.25 -3.04
N GLU A 65 0.40 4.10 -4.00
CA GLU A 65 -0.51 4.52 -5.05
C GLU A 65 -0.71 3.27 -5.93
N PRO A 66 -1.90 2.67 -5.89
CA PRO A 66 -2.07 1.33 -6.44
C PRO A 66 -1.88 1.40 -7.96
N ASP A 67 -0.88 0.69 -8.48
CA ASP A 67 -0.62 0.62 -9.92
C ASP A 67 -1.90 0.17 -10.65
N PRO A 68 -2.43 0.98 -11.60
CA PRO A 68 -3.66 0.64 -12.31
C PRO A 68 -3.58 -0.69 -13.07
N ALA A 69 -2.39 -1.09 -13.54
CA ALA A 69 -2.20 -2.39 -14.18
C ALA A 69 -2.28 -3.53 -13.16
N ALA A 70 -1.69 -3.34 -11.97
CA ALA A 70 -1.80 -4.30 -10.87
C ALA A 70 -3.24 -4.43 -10.36
N GLN A 71 -3.99 -3.32 -10.31
CA GLN A 71 -5.42 -3.33 -9.97
C GLN A 71 -6.24 -4.12 -10.99
N ALA A 72 -6.08 -3.82 -12.28
CA ALA A 72 -6.79 -4.53 -13.36
C ALA A 72 -6.47 -6.04 -13.35
N HIS A 73 -5.21 -6.40 -13.11
CA HIS A 73 -4.81 -7.80 -12.97
C HIS A 73 -5.45 -8.45 -11.74
N ALA A 74 -5.49 -7.76 -10.60
CA ALA A 74 -6.14 -8.26 -9.39
C ALA A 74 -7.65 -8.47 -9.58
N GLU A 75 -8.33 -7.56 -10.30
CA GLU A 75 -9.74 -7.70 -10.66
C GLU A 75 -9.98 -8.89 -11.59
N GLN A 76 -9.13 -9.06 -12.60
CA GLN A 76 -9.21 -10.21 -13.51
C GLN A 76 -9.04 -11.54 -12.76
N GLU A 77 -8.06 -11.62 -11.86
CA GLU A 77 -7.84 -12.79 -11.02
C GLU A 77 -9.02 -13.07 -10.08
N ARG A 78 -9.66 -12.03 -9.53
CA ARG A 78 -10.89 -12.17 -8.74
C ARG A 78 -12.02 -12.75 -9.58
N ALA A 79 -12.25 -12.23 -10.79
CA ALA A 79 -13.27 -12.72 -11.70
C ALA A 79 -13.06 -14.21 -12.04
N ARG A 80 -11.83 -14.59 -12.44
CA ARG A 80 -11.45 -15.98 -12.72
C ARG A 80 -11.71 -16.92 -11.54
N ARG A 81 -11.43 -16.47 -10.31
CA ARG A 81 -11.68 -17.26 -9.09
C ARG A 81 -13.17 -17.48 -8.84
N LEU A 82 -14.02 -16.51 -9.17
CA LEU A 82 -15.48 -16.62 -9.04
C LEU A 82 -16.06 -17.53 -10.11
N GLU A 83 -15.64 -17.40 -11.37
CA GLU A 83 -16.02 -18.31 -12.46
C GLU A 83 -15.67 -19.76 -12.13
N ARG A 84 -14.46 -19.99 -11.58
CA ARG A 84 -14.04 -21.33 -11.15
C ARG A 84 -14.96 -21.89 -10.05
N LEU A 85 -15.43 -21.06 -9.12
CA LEU A 85 -16.39 -21.50 -8.11
C LEU A 85 -17.73 -21.90 -8.74
N ALA A 86 -18.23 -21.12 -9.70
CA ALA A 86 -19.45 -21.47 -10.42
C ALA A 86 -19.33 -22.82 -11.12
N VAL A 87 -18.18 -23.13 -11.73
CA VAL A 87 -17.93 -24.44 -12.37
C VAL A 87 -17.86 -25.59 -11.34
N LEU A 88 -17.22 -25.38 -10.19
CA LEU A 88 -17.07 -26.40 -9.15
C LEU A 88 -18.41 -26.74 -8.48
N PHE A 89 -19.25 -25.72 -8.26
CA PHE A 89 -20.55 -25.86 -7.61
C PHE A 89 -21.70 -25.97 -8.62
N ARG A 90 -21.42 -26.26 -9.90
CA ARG A 90 -22.44 -26.29 -10.97
C ARG A 90 -23.57 -27.29 -10.76
N ALA A 91 -23.31 -28.37 -10.03
CA ALA A 91 -24.26 -29.43 -9.73
C ALA A 91 -24.83 -29.34 -8.30
N THR A 92 -24.50 -28.26 -7.59
CA THR A 92 -24.93 -28.05 -6.22
C THR A 92 -26.41 -27.63 -6.21
N PRO A 93 -27.29 -28.38 -5.53
CA PRO A 93 -28.68 -28.00 -5.43
C PRO A 93 -28.84 -26.69 -4.65
N PRO A 94 -29.86 -25.87 -4.98
CA PRO A 94 -30.30 -24.81 -4.09
C PRO A 94 -30.70 -25.43 -2.73
N ASP A 95 -30.45 -24.70 -1.65
CA ASP A 95 -30.76 -25.13 -0.27
C ASP A 95 -29.94 -26.32 0.27
N SER A 96 -28.80 -26.61 -0.34
CA SER A 96 -27.82 -27.56 0.19
C SER A 96 -26.72 -26.87 1.00
N ALA A 97 -26.05 -27.63 1.88
CA ALA A 97 -24.83 -27.16 2.57
C ALA A 97 -23.73 -26.70 1.57
N GLY A 98 -23.74 -27.24 0.34
CA GLY A 98 -22.85 -26.78 -0.73
C GLY A 98 -23.18 -25.36 -1.21
N ALA A 99 -24.45 -24.96 -1.22
CA ALA A 99 -24.87 -23.61 -1.58
C ALA A 99 -24.47 -22.60 -0.49
N GLU A 100 -24.58 -22.97 0.78
CA GLU A 100 -24.09 -22.16 1.91
C GLU A 100 -22.58 -21.95 1.85
N LEU A 101 -21.82 -23.03 1.59
CA LEU A 101 -20.37 -22.97 1.41
C LEU A 101 -19.97 -22.07 0.22
N LEU A 102 -20.67 -22.18 -0.90
CA LEU A 102 -20.44 -21.30 -2.06
C LEU A 102 -20.63 -19.83 -1.70
N ALA A 103 -21.73 -19.49 -1.00
CA ALA A 103 -22.02 -18.12 -0.57
C ALA A 103 -20.94 -17.58 0.39
N LEU A 104 -20.44 -18.40 1.31
CA LEU A 104 -19.33 -18.04 2.20
C LEU A 104 -18.03 -17.78 1.43
N LEU A 105 -17.69 -18.66 0.49
CA LEU A 105 -16.47 -18.51 -0.33
C LEU A 105 -16.52 -17.29 -1.24
N GLN A 106 -17.70 -16.93 -1.77
CA GLN A 106 -17.89 -15.73 -2.56
C GLN A 106 -17.67 -14.46 -1.73
N ARG A 107 -18.29 -14.37 -0.53
CA ARG A 107 -18.11 -13.24 0.39
C ARG A 107 -16.66 -13.07 0.83
N TYR A 108 -16.01 -14.16 1.24
CA TYR A 108 -14.60 -14.13 1.64
C TYR A 108 -13.69 -13.59 0.52
N ARG A 109 -13.95 -14.00 -0.73
CA ARG A 109 -13.14 -13.59 -1.89
C ARG A 109 -13.45 -12.19 -2.43
N GLN A 110 -14.61 -11.64 -2.10
CA GLN A 110 -15.01 -10.27 -2.47
C GLN A 110 -14.50 -9.21 -1.49
N GLY A 111 -13.81 -9.61 -0.41
CA GLY A 111 -13.29 -8.66 0.58
C GLY A 111 -14.34 -8.18 1.58
N SER A 112 -15.55 -8.74 1.55
CA SER A 112 -16.60 -8.56 2.57
C SER A 112 -16.49 -9.61 3.68
N GLY A 113 -15.25 -9.96 4.05
CA GLY A 113 -14.96 -10.71 5.25
C GLY A 113 -14.93 -9.76 6.44
N SER A 114 -15.98 -9.81 7.26
CA SER A 114 -15.97 -9.26 8.62
C SER A 114 -14.84 -9.85 9.46
#